data_AF-A0A1Q7WWS7-F1
#
_entry.id   AF-A0A1Q7WWS7-F1
#
_cell.length_a   1.000
_cell.length_b   1.000
_cell.length_c   1.000
_cell.angle_alpha   90.00
_cell.angle_beta   90.00
_cell.angle_gamma   90.00
#
_symmetry.space_group_name_H-M   'P 1'
#
loop_
_entity.id
_entity.type
_entity.pdbx_description
1 polymer ?
#
loop_
_entity_poly.entity_id
_entity_poly.type
_entity_poly.pdbx_seq_one_letter_code
_entity_poly.pdbx_strand_id
1 'polypeptide(L)' 'MAFEVDDIEETVRELRGRGVKFLKYDEPGLKTVDDIAFVEGNYPSAGGIGERAAWFRDSEGNLLAIGQPIL' A
#
# COMPACT_ATOMS: atom_id res chain seq x y z
N MET A 1 -9.43 4.80 4.43
CA MET A 1 -8.80 6.05 3.94
C MET A 1 -7.44 5.69 3.37
N ALA A 2 -7.03 6.34 2.28
CA ALA A 2 -5.75 6.06 1.63
C ALA A 2 -4.94 7.36 1.50
N PHE A 3 -3.63 7.25 1.71
CA PHE A 3 -2.67 8.32 1.47
C PHE A 3 -1.92 8.02 0.17
N GLU A 4 -1.93 8.97 -0.76
CA GLU A 4 -1.10 8.90 -1.96
C GLU A 4 0.33 9.36 -1.65
N VAL A 5 1.32 8.63 -2.15
CA VAL A 5 2.75 8.95 -1.98
C VAL A 5 3.51 8.78 -3.28
N ASP A 6 4.59 9.54 -3.44
CA ASP A 6 5.45 9.46 -4.63
C ASP A 6 6.36 8.21 -4.62
N ASP A 7 6.84 7.79 -3.43
CA ASP A 7 7.68 6.62 -3.24
C ASP A 7 7.17 5.76 -2.06
N ILE A 8 6.48 4.68 -2.41
CA ILE A 8 5.93 3.73 -1.44
C ILE A 8 7.00 2.86 -0.78
N GLU A 9 8.12 2.57 -1.45
CA GLU A 9 9.18 1.74 -0.86
C GLU A 9 9.88 2.50 0.27
N GLU A 10 10.21 3.76 0.01
CA GLU A 10 10.79 4.63 1.02
C GLU A 10 9.83 4.83 2.18
N THR A 11 8.56 5.15 1.90
CA THR A 11 7.54 5.38 2.92
C THR A 11 7.32 4.14 3.80
N VAL A 12 7.15 2.96 3.20
CA VAL A 12 6.95 1.70 3.94
C VAL A 12 8.20 1.36 4.76
N ARG A 13 9.40 1.54 4.21
CA ARG A 13 10.66 1.34 4.94
C ARG A 13 10.76 2.25 6.17
N GLU A 14 10.47 3.53 6.02
CA GLU A 14 10.52 4.50 7.11
C GLU A 14 9.52 4.14 8.22
N LEU A 15 8.26 3.89 7.85
CA LEU A 15 7.21 3.57 8.81
C LEU A 15 7.50 2.26 9.55
N ARG A 16 8.05 1.24 8.88
CA ARG A 16 8.53 0.02 9.56
C ARG A 16 9.65 0.32 10.54
N GLY A 17 10.61 1.18 10.16
CA GLY A 17 11.67 1.65 11.06
C GLY A 17 11.14 2.35 12.31
N ARG A 18 9.96 2.97 12.20
CA ARG A 18 9.23 3.61 13.31
C ARG A 18 8.30 2.64 14.08
N GLY A 19 8.26 1.36 13.72
CA GLY A 19 7.49 0.33 14.41
C GLY A 19 6.09 0.06 13.84
N VAL A 20 5.71 0.67 12.71
CA VAL A 20 4.45 0.36 12.03
C VAL A 20 4.50 -1.07 11.48
N LYS A 21 3.44 -1.84 11.77
CA LYS A 21 3.28 -3.21 11.28
C LYS A 21 2.29 -3.23 10.13
N PHE A 22 2.80 -3.56 8.95
CA PHE A 22 1.98 -3.72 7.76
C PHE A 22 1.33 -5.11 7.70
N LEU A 23 0.18 -5.18 7.03
CA LEU A 23 -0.54 -6.41 6.75
C LEU A 23 0.14 -7.14 5.60
N LYS A 24 0.25 -8.47 5.76
CA LYS A 24 0.80 -9.36 4.76
C LYS A 24 -0.32 -10.18 4.13
N TYR A 25 -0.31 -10.25 2.82
CA TYR A 25 -1.23 -11.05 2.03
C TYR A 25 -0.45 -12.07 1.21
N ASP A 26 -0.93 -13.31 1.18
CA ASP A 26 -0.41 -14.39 0.33
C ASP A 26 -1.58 -15.24 -0.17
N GLU A 27 -2.54 -14.57 -0.79
CA GLU A 27 -3.77 -15.18 -1.32
C GLU A 27 -3.79 -15.06 -2.85
N PRO A 28 -4.54 -15.93 -3.57
CA PRO A 28 -4.71 -15.80 -5.01
C PRO A 28 -5.26 -14.42 -5.38
N GLY A 29 -4.52 -13.67 -6.22
CA GLY A 29 -4.90 -12.33 -6.67
C GLY A 29 -4.51 -11.18 -5.74
N LEU A 30 -3.96 -11.44 -4.56
CA LEU A 30 -3.41 -10.40 -3.68
C LEU A 30 -2.22 -10.93 -2.88
N LYS A 31 -1.02 -10.49 -3.27
CA LYS A 31 0.22 -10.85 -2.59
C LYS A 31 1.04 -9.61 -2.27
N THR A 32 1.59 -9.55 -1.06
CA THR A 32 2.54 -8.51 -0.65
C THR A 32 3.97 -9.04 -0.71
N VAL A 33 4.86 -8.27 -1.32
CA VAL A 33 6.32 -8.45 -1.25
C VAL A 33 6.89 -7.22 -0.57
N ASP A 34 7.71 -7.42 0.46
CA ASP A 34 8.19 -6.33 1.32
C ASP A 34 7.07 -5.42 1.84
N ASP A 35 5.94 -6.04 2.19
CA ASP A 35 4.72 -5.41 2.70
C ASP A 35 3.94 -4.56 1.67
N ILE A 36 4.34 -4.60 0.39
CA ILE A 36 3.72 -3.87 -0.72
C ILE A 36 3.08 -4.86 -1.69
N ALA A 37 1.82 -4.63 -2.05
CA ALA A 37 1.14 -5.33 -3.11
C ALA A 37 1.13 -4.50 -4.40
N PHE A 38 1.05 -5.20 -5.53
CA PHE A 38 0.71 -4.61 -6.82
C PHE A 38 -0.76 -4.90 -7.11
N VAL A 39 -1.54 -3.86 -7.39
CA VAL A 39 -2.97 -3.93 -7.66
C VAL A 39 -3.21 -3.45 -9.09
N GLU A 40 -3.61 -4.37 -9.96
CA GLU A 40 -3.93 -4.08 -11.36
C GLU A 40 -5.24 -3.27 -11.48
N GLY A 41 -5.26 -2.32 -12.41
CA GLY A 41 -6.50 -1.60 -12.81
C GLY A 41 -7.08 -0.63 -11.78
N ASN A 42 -6.36 -0.33 -10.70
CA ASN A 42 -6.80 0.67 -9.72
C ASN A 42 -6.60 2.11 -10.24
N TYR A 43 -7.46 3.04 -9.84
CA TYR A 43 -7.48 4.47 -10.26
C TYR A 43 -7.69 4.76 -11.77
N PRO A 44 -8.74 4.21 -12.43
CA PRO A 44 -9.02 4.51 -13.84
C PRO A 44 -9.33 5.99 -14.10
N SER A 45 -9.85 6.73 -13.11
CA SER A 45 -10.13 8.17 -13.23
C SER A 45 -8.86 9.04 -13.28
N ALA A 46 -7.70 8.50 -12.87
CA ALA A 46 -6.41 9.19 -12.94
C ALA A 46 -5.58 8.77 -14.17
N GLY A 47 -6.13 7.92 -15.04
CA GLY A 47 -5.41 7.36 -16.19
C GLY A 47 -4.38 6.28 -15.81
N GLY A 48 -4.39 5.81 -14.56
CA GLY A 48 -3.49 4.78 -14.08
C GLY A 48 -3.85 3.38 -14.58
N ILE A 49 -2.83 2.55 -14.77
CA ILE A 49 -2.94 1.13 -15.11
C ILE A 49 -2.91 0.23 -13.87
N GLY A 50 -2.60 0.78 -12.71
CA GLY A 50 -2.56 0.07 -11.44
C GLY A 50 -2.09 0.94 -10.27
N GLU A 51 -1.84 0.31 -9.14
CA GLU A 51 -1.35 0.95 -7.93
C GLU A 51 -0.42 0.00 -7.17
N ARG A 52 0.62 0.54 -6.54
CA ARG A 52 1.34 -0.14 -5.47
C ARG A 52 0.68 0.23 -4.15
N ALA A 53 0.32 -0.75 -3.34
CA ALA A 53 -0.46 -0.50 -2.13
C ALA A 53 0.10 -1.24 -0.91
N ALA A 54 0.04 -0.60 0.24
CA ALA A 54 0.38 -1.18 1.53
C ALA A 54 -0.67 -0.80 2.57
N TRP A 55 -0.97 -1.72 3.50
CA TRP A 55 -2.02 -1.51 4.50
C TRP A 55 -1.52 -1.77 5.91
N PHE A 56 -2.01 -1.00 6.87
CA PHE A 56 -1.73 -1.18 8.29
C PHE A 56 -2.92 -0.74 9.14
N ARG A 57 -2.91 -1.11 10.43
CA ARG A 57 -3.88 -0.63 11.40
C ARG A 57 -3.27 0.44 12.28
N ASP A 58 -4.00 1.52 12.52
CA ASP A 58 -3.62 2.54 13.51
C ASP A 58 -3.91 2.06 14.94
N SER A 59 -3.68 2.94 15.92
CA SER A 59 -3.90 2.65 17.36
C SER A 59 -5.37 2.42 17.72
N GLU A 60 -6.30 2.90 16.91
CA GLU A 60 -7.74 2.73 17.10
C GLU A 60 -8.28 1.52 16.33
N GLY A 61 -7.42 0.83 15.58
CA GLY A 61 -7.75 -0.37 14.81
C GLY A 61 -8.30 -0.07 13.41
N ASN A 62 -8.27 1.20 12.97
CA ASN A 62 -8.72 1.59 11.64
C ASN A 62 -7.76 1.07 10.58
N LEU A 63 -8.30 0.60 9.46
CA LEU A 63 -7.50 0.19 8.31
C LEU A 63 -7.12 1.41 7.47
N LEU A 64 -5.82 1.68 7.40
CA LEU A 64 -5.24 2.74 6.57
C LEU A 64 -4.47 2.11 5.42
N ALA A 65 -4.49 2.79 4.27
CA ALA A 65 -3.76 2.39 3.07
C ALA A 65 -2.75 3.49 2.67
N ILE A 66 -1.63 3.06 2.10
CA ILE A 66 -0.67 3.91 1.41
C ILE A 66 -0.65 3.43 -0.04
N GLY A 67 -0.82 4.35 -0.98
CA GLY A 67 -0.92 4.08 -2.40
C GLY A 67 0.09 4.88 -3.20
N GLN A 68 0.72 4.25 -4.18
CA GLN A 68 1.48 4.93 -5.22
C GLN A 68 0.87 4.54 -6.57
N PRO A 69 0.22 5.47 -7.28
CA PRO A 69 -0.35 5.23 -8.59
C PRO A 69 0.72 4.78 -9.58
N ILE A 70 0.33 3.90 -10.50
CA ILE A 70 1.13 3.46 -11.62
C ILE A 70 0.43 3.99 -12.88
N LEU A 71 1.04 5.01 -13.48
CA LEU A 71 0.53 5.69 -14.67
C LEU A 71 0.93 4.94 -15.95
#